data_AF-W0R9N9-F1
#
_entry.id   AF-W0R9N9-F1
#
_cell.length_a   1.000
_cell.length_b   1.000
_cell.length_c   1.000
_cell.angle_alpha   90.00
_cell.angle_beta   90.00
_cell.angle_gamma   90.00
#
_symmetry.space_group_name_H-M   'P 1'
#
loop_
_entity.id
_entity.type
_entity.pdbx_description
1 polymer ?
#
loop_
_entity_poly.entity_id
_entity_poly.type
_entity_poly.pdbx_seq_one_letter_code
_entity_poly.pdbx_strand_id
1 'polypeptide(L)' 'MFVMILLKSSLFTHYFGEVSPLLVIIVFYAMAILWIHGSGFEIKTTLWRVIFLPVVGYFILIPCLSYLIWL' A
#
# COMPACT_ATOMS: atom_id res chain seq x y z
N MET A 1 0.01 -0.24 9.56
CA MET A 1 -0.84 -0.21 8.35
C MET A 1 -1.35 -1.60 7.97
N PHE A 2 -0.48 -2.59 7.76
CA PHE A 2 -0.91 -3.98 7.48
C PHE A 2 -1.88 -4.53 8.53
N VAL A 3 -1.58 -4.34 9.81
CA VAL A 3 -2.47 -4.73 10.93
C VAL A 3 -3.86 -4.10 10.81
N MET A 4 -3.95 -2.84 10.38
CA MET A 4 -5.24 -2.16 10.22
C MET A 4 -6.08 -2.78 9.11
N ILE A 5 -5.45 -3.15 7.99
CA ILE A 5 -6.13 -3.86 6.89
C ILE A 5 -6.66 -5.21 7.37
N LEU A 6 -5.91 -5.94 8.20
CA LEU A 6 -6.38 -7.21 8.76
C LEU A 6 -7.55 -7.02 9.74
N LEU A 7 -7.44 -6.05 10.65
CA LEU A 7 -8.49 -5.74 11.64
C LEU A 7 -9.77 -5.24 10.97
N LYS A 8 -9.65 -4.51 9.86
CA LYS A 8 -10.77 -3.95 9.06
C LYS A 8 -10.95 -4.72 7.74
N SER A 9 -10.61 -6.01 7.71
CA SER A 9 -10.55 -6.80 6.47
C SER A 9 -11.86 -6.86 5.70
N SER A 10 -13.01 -6.91 6.37
CA SER A 10 -14.32 -6.83 5.72
C SER A 10 -14.54 -5.50 5.00
N LEU A 11 -14.22 -4.37 5.64
CA LEU A 11 -14.32 -3.03 5.04
C LEU A 11 -13.32 -2.86 3.90
N PHE A 12 -12.10 -3.39 4.07
CA PHE A 12 -11.10 -3.38 3.01
C PHE A 12 -11.55 -4.17 1.77
N THR A 13 -12.11 -5.37 1.96
CA THR A 13 -12.64 -6.16 0.84
C THR A 13 -13.81 -5.43 0.16
N HIS A 14 -14.73 -4.85 0.93
CA HIS A 14 -15.89 -4.15 0.36
C HIS A 14 -15.49 -2.93 -0.49
N TYR A 15 -14.59 -2.08 0.02
CA TYR A 15 -14.26 -0.82 -0.66
C TYR A 15 -13.15 -0.92 -1.70
N PHE A 16 -12.26 -1.90 -1.57
CA PHE A 16 -11.14 -2.07 -2.50
C PHE A 16 -11.28 -3.34 -3.33
N GLY A 17 -11.61 -4.48 -2.69
CA GLY A 17 -11.69 -5.79 -3.35
C GLY A 17 -12.88 -5.95 -4.30
N GLU A 18 -14.09 -5.63 -3.83
CA GLU A 18 -15.33 -5.76 -4.62
C GLU A 18 -15.40 -4.71 -5.73
N VAL A 19 -14.82 -3.53 -5.51
CA VAL A 19 -14.73 -2.49 -6.54
C VAL A 19 -13.78 -2.89 -7.66
N SER A 20 -12.57 -3.35 -7.33
CA SER A 20 -11.63 -3.87 -8.32
C SER A 20 -10.47 -4.63 -7.69
N PRO A 21 -10.16 -5.87 -8.14
CA PRO A 21 -8.96 -6.58 -7.71
C PRO A 21 -7.65 -5.79 -7.92
N LEU A 22 -7.62 -4.87 -8.89
CA LEU A 22 -6.46 -4.01 -9.15
C LEU A 22 -6.20 -3.03 -8.00
N LEU A 23 -7.23 -2.53 -7.32
CA LEU A 23 -7.06 -1.63 -6.17
C LEU A 23 -6.36 -2.35 -5.02
N VAL A 24 -6.72 -3.61 -4.79
CA VAL A 24 -6.06 -4.45 -3.79
C VAL A 24 -4.59 -4.62 -4.13
N ILE A 25 -4.27 -4.95 -5.39
CA ILE A 25 -2.88 -5.09 -5.86
C ILE A 25 -2.10 -3.78 -5.69
N ILE A 26 -2.70 -2.63 -6.02
CA ILE A 26 -2.08 -1.30 -5.87
C ILE A 26 -1.77 -0.99 -4.40
N VAL A 27 -2.68 -1.33 -3.48
CA VAL A 27 -2.45 -1.14 -2.03
C VAL A 27 -1.33 -2.07 -1.52
N PHE A 28 -1.32 -3.34 -1.94
CA PHE A 28 -0.24 -4.27 -1.57
C PHE A 28 1.11 -3.87 -2.19
N TYR A 29 1.10 -3.34 -3.41
CA TYR A 29 2.28 -2.78 -4.05
C TYR A 29 2.84 -1.59 -3.26
N ALA A 30 1.98 -0.65 -2.86
CA ALA A 30 2.38 0.47 -2.01
C ALA A 30 2.93 0.00 -0.65
N MET A 31 2.36 -1.06 -0.08
CA MET A 31 2.85 -1.70 1.13
C MET A 31 4.23 -2.31 0.94
N ALA A 32 4.48 -2.99 -0.18
CA ALA A 32 5.79 -3.53 -0.52
C ALA A 32 6.83 -2.40 -0.67
N ILE A 33 6.49 -1.29 -1.34
CA ILE A 33 7.37 -0.11 -1.43
C ILE A 33 7.80 0.34 -0.03
N LEU A 34 6.85 0.63 0.86
CA LEU A 34 7.18 1.15 2.18
C LEU A 34 7.90 0.13 3.05
N TRP A 35 7.64 -1.16 2.88
CA TRP A 35 8.37 -2.22 3.58
C TRP A 35 9.83 -2.32 3.14
N ILE A 36 10.10 -2.26 1.83
CA ILE A 36 11.46 -2.26 1.27
C ILE A 36 12.27 -1.10 1.87
N HIS A 37 11.71 0.12 1.83
CA HIS A 37 12.39 1.31 2.35
C HIS A 37 12.46 1.34 3.87
N GLY A 38 11.41 0.93 4.57
CA GLY A 38 11.37 0.89 6.04
C GLY A 38 12.33 -0.15 6.64
N SER A 39 12.64 -1.21 5.90
CA SER A 39 13.63 -2.22 6.31
C SER A 39 15.07 -1.82 5.97
N GLY A 40 15.28 -0.71 5.26
CA GLY A 40 16.60 -0.22 4.86
C GLY A 40 17.23 -0.95 3.66
N PHE A 41 16.43 -1.60 2.80
CA PHE A 41 16.96 -2.22 1.59
C PHE A 41 17.43 -1.16 0.60
N GLU A 42 18.68 -1.29 0.14
CA GLU A 42 19.22 -0.42 -0.90
C GLU A 42 18.90 -0.96 -2.30
N ILE A 43 18.19 -0.16 -3.10
CA ILE A 43 17.91 -0.48 -4.51
C ILE A 43 19.01 0.10 -5.40
N LYS A 44 19.87 -0.78 -5.91
CA LYS A 44 21.07 -0.42 -6.69
C LYS A 44 20.76 0.09 -8.10
N THR A 45 19.67 -0.36 -8.69
CA THR A 45 19.32 -0.12 -10.10
C THR A 45 18.32 1.03 -10.23
N THR A 46 18.57 1.96 -11.16
CA THR A 46 17.74 3.16 -11.34
C THR A 46 16.29 2.83 -11.70
N LEU A 47 16.07 1.86 -12.61
CA LEU A 47 14.74 1.43 -13.01
C LEU A 47 13.90 1.00 -11.80
N TRP A 48 14.47 0.15 -10.95
CA TRP A 48 13.79 -0.36 -9.77
C TRP A 48 13.62 0.70 -8.69
N ARG A 49 14.55 1.66 -8.59
CA ARG A 49 14.41 2.80 -7.66
C ARG A 49 13.26 3.72 -8.04
N VAL A 50 13.00 3.88 -9.34
CA VAL A 50 11.86 4.66 -9.87
C VAL A 50 10.55 3.91 -9.65
N ILE A 51 10.51 2.60 -9.94
CA ILE A 51 9.32 1.77 -9.71
C ILE A 51 8.97 1.81 -8.21
N PHE A 52 9.92 1.47 -7.34
CA PHE A 52 9.71 1.44 -5.91
C PHE A 52 9.99 2.78 -5.21
N LEU A 53 9.54 3.91 -5.76
CA LEU A 53 9.76 5.21 -5.13
C LEU A 53 8.93 5.34 -3.83
N PRO A 54 9.52 5.64 -2.67
CA PRO A 54 8.81 5.64 -1.38
C PRO A 54 7.63 6.62 -1.34
N VAL A 55 7.76 7.75 -2.04
CA VAL A 55 6.72 8.78 -2.17
C VAL A 55 5.43 8.20 -2.78
N VAL A 56 5.54 7.32 -3.78
CA VAL A 56 4.38 6.64 -4.39
C VAL A 56 3.67 5.76 -3.36
N GLY A 57 4.45 5.04 -2.54
CA GLY A 57 3.93 4.25 -1.43
C GLY A 57 3.07 5.08 -0.48
N TYR A 58 3.55 6.24 -0.05
CA TYR A 58 2.80 7.13 0.85
C TYR A 58 1.53 7.71 0.21
N PHE A 59 1.59 8.13 -1.06
CA PHE A 59 0.43 8.68 -1.77
C PHE A 59 -0.72 7.68 -1.90
N ILE A 60 -0.45 6.39 -1.94
CA ILE A 60 -1.48 5.34 -2.04
C ILE A 60 -1.95 4.91 -0.65
N LEU A 61 -1.02 4.68 0.28
CA LEU A 61 -1.34 4.10 1.58
C LEU A 61 -2.01 5.09 2.54
N ILE A 62 -1.63 6.37 2.54
CA ILE A 62 -2.22 7.36 3.44
C ILE A 62 -3.73 7.55 3.17
N PRO A 63 -4.18 7.75 1.92
CA PRO A 63 -5.62 7.84 1.62
C PRO A 63 -6.37 6.55 1.94
N CYS A 64 -5.81 5.39 1.58
CA CYS A 64 -6.40 4.08 1.89
C CYS A 64 -6.64 3.90 3.39
N LEU A 65 -5.64 4.25 4.21
CA LEU A 65 -5.75 4.14 5.66
C LEU A 65 -6.72 5.16 6.25
N SER A 66 -6.68 6.40 5.74
CA SER A 66 -7.61 7.44 6.16
C SER A 66 -9.04 6.94 5.93
N TYR A 67 -9.31 6.41 4.74
CA TYR A 67 -10.61 5.84 4.42
C TYR A 67 -11.03 4.71 5.37
N LEU A 68 -10.12 3.79 5.72
CA LEU A 68 -10.40 2.68 6.65
C LEU A 68 -10.55 3.08 8.13
N ILE A 69 -9.94 4.19 8.55
CA ILE A 69 -10.02 4.68 9.95
C ILE A 69 -11.31 5.47 10.15
N TRP A 70 -11.64 6.33 9.18
CA TRP A 70 -12.79 7.24 9.28
C TRP A 70 -14.13 6.55 8.98
N LEU A 71 -14.12 5.28 8.57
CA LEU A 71 -15.28 4.39 8.38
C LEU A 71 -15.28 3.25 9.42
#